data_AF-A0AAE3SZ02-F1
#
_entry.id   AF-A0AAE3SZ02-F1
#
_cell.length_a   1.000
_cell.length_b   1.000
_cell.length_c   1.000
_cell.angle_alpha   90.00
_cell.angle_beta   90.00
_cell.angle_gamma   90.00
#
_symmetry.space_group_name_H-M   'P 1'
#
loop_
_entity.id
_entity.type
_entity.pdbx_description
1 polymer ?
#
loop_
_entity_poly.entity_id
_entity_poly.type
_entity_poly.pdbx_seq_one_letter_code
_entity_poly.pdbx_strand_id
1 'polypeptide(L)'
;MSRLKVQGLHWPELNFRRRIAAVVGAQRLLWPLLLVAALIVGRDSFWAAVPLLLAGVALHAALRAWEASLRRLFIREASLPPFLIGKLRETYPQLSTRDAELVLRGLRQFFMAHLRSGRRFVAMPSRVVDEAWHQYILHTQGYQRWCEAAFGGMLHHTPAEVLGRDARRNDGLRRSWYWACKEESIDPRKPSRLPLLFALDAKFAVAGGFMYQADCGSIERAAQSNSHCGSHFSDGASGPGDAQGLGGSDGPSSSSDGHGSSHGGSDSSSGSDGGGCGGGGCGGGGGD
;
A
#
# COMPACT_ATOMS: atom_id res chain seq x y z
N MET A 1 -0.61 -42.07 33.13
CA MET A 1 0.45 -41.38 32.36
C MET A 1 -0.16 -41.10 31.00
N SER A 2 -0.41 -39.89 30.54
CA SER A 2 0.55 -38.80 30.33
C SER A 2 -0.22 -37.46 30.31
N ARG A 3 0.13 -36.52 31.19
CA ARG A 3 -0.25 -35.11 31.03
C ARG A 3 0.49 -34.58 29.81
N LEU A 4 -0.23 -34.27 28.74
CA LEU A 4 0.27 -33.40 27.69
C LEU A 4 0.56 -32.04 28.35
N LYS A 5 1.84 -31.78 28.60
CA LYS A 5 2.35 -30.42 28.84
C LYS A 5 1.94 -29.61 27.61
N VAL A 6 0.94 -28.76 27.76
CA VAL A 6 0.72 -27.63 26.86
C VAL A 6 1.97 -26.76 27.00
N GLN A 7 2.98 -27.04 26.18
CA GLN A 7 4.08 -26.13 25.95
C GLN A 7 3.46 -24.80 25.54
N GLY A 8 3.79 -23.75 26.29
CA GLY A 8 3.13 -22.44 26.14
C GLY A 8 3.04 -22.05 24.68
N LEU A 9 1.82 -21.79 24.20
CA LEU A 9 1.61 -21.28 22.86
C LEU A 9 2.33 -19.95 22.74
N HIS A 10 3.54 -20.01 22.21
CA HIS A 10 4.27 -18.85 21.76
C HIS A 10 3.49 -18.34 20.55
N TRP A 11 2.66 -17.33 20.76
CA TRP A 11 1.93 -16.63 19.71
C TRP A 11 2.78 -15.42 19.26
N PRO A 12 3.76 -15.60 18.35
CA PRO A 12 4.66 -14.52 17.93
C PRO A 12 3.88 -13.30 17.44
N GLU A 13 2.72 -13.51 16.82
CA GLU A 13 1.83 -12.42 16.39
C GLU A 13 1.31 -11.54 17.52
N LEU A 14 0.97 -12.12 18.68
CA LEU A 14 0.55 -11.34 19.85
C LEU A 14 1.71 -10.52 20.41
N ASN A 15 2.93 -11.07 20.38
CA ASN A 15 4.12 -10.35 20.77
C ASN A 15 4.38 -9.16 19.82
N PHE A 16 4.35 -9.38 18.51
CA PHE A 16 4.46 -8.31 17.52
C PHE A 16 3.44 -7.20 17.73
N ARG A 17 2.16 -7.56 17.90
CA ARG A 17 1.07 -6.59 18.11
C ARG A 17 1.30 -5.74 19.37
N ARG A 18 1.69 -6.37 20.49
CA ARG A 18 2.01 -5.65 21.74
C ARG A 18 3.18 -4.68 21.56
N ARG A 19 4.25 -5.11 20.89
CA ARG A 19 5.43 -4.28 20.62
C ARG A 19 5.09 -3.10 19.71
N ILE A 20 4.35 -3.33 18.64
CA ILE A 20 3.89 -2.27 17.73
C ILE A 20 3.01 -1.28 18.48
N ALA A 21 2.03 -1.76 19.25
CA ALA A 21 1.14 -0.91 20.04
C ALA A 21 1.91 -0.06 21.07
N ALA A 22 2.90 -0.63 21.75
CA ALA A 22 3.74 0.10 22.69
C ALA A 22 4.53 1.23 22.00
N VAL A 23 5.14 0.96 20.85
CA VAL A 23 5.88 1.97 20.08
C VAL A 23 4.95 3.08 19.57
N VAL A 24 3.78 2.72 19.04
CA VAL A 24 2.78 3.70 18.58
C VAL A 24 2.26 4.54 19.75
N GLY A 25 2.01 3.93 20.90
CA GLY A 25 1.63 4.64 22.13
C GLY A 25 2.70 5.62 22.58
N ALA A 26 3.98 5.19 22.59
CA ALA A 26 5.11 6.06 22.92
C ALA A 26 5.22 7.26 21.95
N GLN A 27 5.04 7.05 20.65
CA GLN A 27 5.03 8.14 19.67
C GLN A 27 3.92 9.17 19.95
N ARG A 28 2.72 8.71 20.33
CA ARG A 28 1.56 9.59 20.63
C ARG A 28 1.75 10.39 21.91
N LEU A 29 2.38 9.79 22.92
CA LEU A 29 2.66 10.45 24.21
C LEU A 29 3.88 11.37 24.17
N LEU A 30 4.80 11.16 23.23
CA LEU A 30 6.05 11.93 23.14
C LEU A 30 5.80 13.44 22.99
N TRP A 31 4.98 13.85 22.02
CA TRP A 31 4.72 15.27 21.75
C TRP A 31 4.02 16.03 22.89
N PRO A 32 2.94 15.53 23.52
CA PRO A 32 2.34 16.23 24.65
C PRO A 32 3.30 16.32 25.86
N LEU A 33 4.09 15.28 26.13
CA LEU A 33 5.09 15.32 27.19
C LEU A 33 6.23 16.31 26.88
N LEU A 34 6.69 16.34 25.63
CA LEU A 34 7.71 17.27 25.15
C LEU A 34 7.23 18.73 25.25
N LEU A 35 5.97 18.99 24.90
CA LEU A 35 5.36 20.31 25.01
C LEU A 35 5.34 20.79 26.47
N VAL A 36 4.88 19.95 27.40
CA VAL A 36 4.86 20.29 28.84
C VAL A 36 6.27 20.58 29.35
N ALA A 37 7.25 19.73 28.99
CA ALA A 37 8.64 19.93 29.38
C ALA A 37 9.24 21.22 28.79
N ALA A 38 8.94 21.53 27.52
CA ALA A 38 9.40 22.75 26.86
C ALA A 38 8.80 24.02 27.49
N LEU A 39 7.53 24.00 27.92
CA LEU A 39 6.90 25.13 28.61
C LEU A 39 7.50 25.37 30.01
N ILE A 40 7.82 24.30 30.74
CA ILE A 40 8.47 24.40 32.05
C ILE A 40 9.87 25.00 31.91
N VAL A 41 10.68 24.47 30.99
CA VAL A 41 12.08 24.91 30.78
C VAL A 41 12.14 26.29 30.13
N GLY A 42 11.24 26.56 29.18
CA GLY A 42 11.17 27.83 28.45
C GLY A 42 10.75 29.03 29.30
N ARG A 43 10.17 28.79 30.49
CA ARG A 43 9.85 29.84 31.47
C ARG A 43 11.11 30.52 32.02
N ASP A 44 12.19 29.76 32.21
CA ASP A 44 13.44 30.27 32.77
C ASP A 44 14.45 30.66 31.68
N SER A 45 14.48 29.92 30.56
CA SER A 45 15.28 30.28 29.39
C SER A 45 14.72 29.66 28.11
N PHE A 46 14.28 30.50 27.17
CA PHE A 46 13.79 30.07 25.87
C PHE A 46 14.80 29.20 25.10
N TRP A 47 16.09 29.56 25.18
CA TRP A 47 17.15 28.83 24.48
C TRP A 47 17.38 27.41 25.04
N ALA A 48 17.01 27.15 26.29
CA ALA A 48 17.11 25.81 26.88
C ALA A 48 16.05 24.83 26.34
N ALA A 49 14.94 25.31 25.75
CA ALA A 49 13.93 24.47 25.12
C ALA A 49 14.35 23.92 23.74
N VAL A 50 15.25 24.60 23.03
CA VAL A 50 15.72 24.21 21.69
C VAL A 50 16.35 22.81 21.65
N PRO A 51 17.37 22.46 22.48
CA PRO A 51 17.95 21.12 22.45
C PRO A 51 16.97 20.02 22.84
N LEU A 52 16.02 20.32 23.75
CA LEU A 52 14.95 19.39 24.13
C LEU A 52 14.06 19.06 22.93
N LEU A 53 13.66 20.07 22.16
CA LEU A 53 12.85 19.87 20.94
C LEU A 53 13.60 19.05 19.89
N LEU A 54 14.89 19.33 19.66
CA LEU A 54 15.73 18.56 18.74
C LEU A 54 15.86 17.09 19.15
N ALA A 55 16.08 16.83 20.44
CA ALA A 55 16.11 15.47 20.98
C ALA A 55 14.75 14.77 20.83
N GLY A 56 13.64 15.49 21.04
CA GLY A 56 12.29 15.01 20.80
C GLY A 56 12.04 14.59 19.34
N VAL A 57 12.47 15.42 18.38
CA VAL A 57 12.38 15.11 16.94
C VAL A 57 13.21 13.86 16.61
N ALA A 58 14.46 13.78 17.10
CA ALA A 58 15.32 12.62 16.87
C ALA A 58 14.73 11.33 17.45
N LEU A 59 14.19 11.38 18.67
CA LEU A 59 13.50 10.26 19.31
C LEU A 59 12.24 9.86 18.53
N HIS A 60 11.45 10.82 18.07
CA HIS A 60 10.28 10.54 17.24
C HIS A 60 10.68 9.81 15.95
N ALA A 61 11.71 10.29 15.25
CA ALA A 61 12.22 9.65 14.04
C ALA A 61 12.72 8.21 14.32
N ALA A 62 13.43 7.99 15.43
CA ALA A 62 13.88 6.66 15.85
C ALA A 62 12.70 5.72 16.14
N LEU A 63 11.67 6.18 16.85
CA LEU A 63 10.46 5.40 17.13
C LEU A 63 9.69 5.06 15.84
N ARG A 64 9.64 5.96 14.87
CA ARG A 64 9.02 5.73 13.54
C ARG A 64 9.79 4.68 12.75
N ALA A 65 11.12 4.75 12.75
CA ALA A 65 11.98 3.74 12.12
C ALA A 65 11.82 2.37 12.79
N TRP A 66 11.71 2.34 14.13
CA TRP A 66 11.49 1.11 14.87
C TRP A 66 10.12 0.49 14.59
N GLU A 67 9.04 1.28 14.58
CA GLU A 67 7.71 0.83 14.18
C GLU A 67 7.73 0.22 12.77
N ALA A 68 8.37 0.91 11.82
CA ALA A 68 8.49 0.41 10.44
C ALA A 68 9.23 -0.93 10.37
N SER A 69 10.29 -1.10 11.18
CA SER A 69 11.01 -2.39 11.28
C SER A 69 10.13 -3.49 11.86
N LEU A 70 9.37 -3.22 12.93
CA LEU A 70 8.49 -4.20 13.55
C LEU A 70 7.37 -4.65 12.62
N ARG A 71 6.77 -3.72 11.86
CA ARG A 71 5.74 -4.05 10.87
C ARG A 71 6.27 -4.91 9.73
N ARG A 72 7.51 -4.67 9.27
CA ARG A 72 8.18 -5.53 8.28
C ARG A 72 8.42 -6.94 8.82
N LEU A 73 8.91 -7.06 10.06
CA LEU A 73 9.09 -8.35 10.72
C LEU A 73 7.77 -9.10 10.88
N PHE A 74 6.70 -8.40 11.28
CA PHE A 74 5.36 -8.98 11.36
C PHE A 74 4.93 -9.59 10.02
N ILE A 75 5.03 -8.87 8.91
CA ILE A 75 4.64 -9.40 7.59
C ILE A 75 5.47 -10.64 7.20
N ARG A 76 6.76 -10.67 7.57
CA ARG A 76 7.68 -11.77 7.24
C ARG A 76 7.42 -13.02 8.07
N GLU A 77 7.20 -12.87 9.37
CA GLU A 77 7.22 -13.97 10.33
C GLU A 77 5.83 -14.40 10.82
N ALA A 78 4.83 -13.51 10.76
CA ALA A 78 3.48 -13.86 11.18
C ALA A 78 2.89 -14.98 10.31
N SER A 79 2.11 -15.84 10.94
CA SER A 79 1.44 -16.95 10.28
C SER A 79 0.22 -16.44 9.52
N LEU A 80 0.21 -16.66 8.21
CA LEU A 80 -1.04 -16.54 7.47
C LEU A 80 -1.99 -17.67 7.89
N PRO A 81 -3.32 -17.45 7.91
CA PRO A 81 -4.26 -18.47 8.34
C PRO A 81 -4.14 -19.77 7.53
N PRO A 82 -4.09 -20.95 8.19
CA PRO A 82 -3.87 -22.22 7.51
C PRO A 82 -5.03 -22.61 6.58
N PHE A 83 -6.24 -22.09 6.82
CA PHE A 83 -7.41 -22.37 5.98
C PHE A 83 -7.23 -21.88 4.53
N LEU A 84 -6.36 -20.88 4.29
CA LEU A 84 -6.10 -20.36 2.96
C LEU A 84 -5.52 -21.43 2.03
N ILE A 85 -4.72 -22.35 2.56
CA ILE A 85 -4.18 -23.48 1.79
C ILE A 85 -5.30 -24.38 1.30
N GLY A 86 -6.27 -24.70 2.17
CA GLY A 86 -7.44 -25.49 1.80
C GLY A 86 -8.26 -24.81 0.72
N LYS A 87 -8.59 -23.52 0.92
CA LYS A 87 -9.38 -22.73 -0.04
C LYS A 87 -8.70 -22.58 -1.39
N LEU A 88 -7.40 -22.34 -1.44
CA LEU A 88 -6.66 -22.27 -2.69
C LEU A 88 -6.68 -23.58 -3.47
N ARG A 89 -6.62 -24.72 -2.78
CA ARG A 89 -6.65 -26.04 -3.42
C ARG A 89 -8.06 -26.46 -3.85
N GLU A 90 -9.10 -25.92 -3.22
CA GLU A 90 -10.48 -26.03 -3.71
C GLU A 90 -10.64 -25.27 -5.04
N THR A 91 -10.12 -24.04 -5.13
CA THR A 91 -10.21 -23.21 -6.35
C THR A 91 -9.26 -23.67 -7.46
N TYR A 92 -8.06 -24.14 -7.10
CA TYR A 92 -7.03 -24.61 -8.03
C TYR A 92 -6.56 -26.03 -7.64
N PRO A 93 -7.32 -27.08 -8.05
CA PRO A 93 -7.04 -28.47 -7.69
C PRO A 93 -5.65 -28.97 -8.11
N GLN A 94 -5.03 -28.34 -9.11
CA GLN A 94 -3.69 -28.67 -9.57
C GLN A 94 -2.57 -28.27 -8.59
N LEU A 95 -2.85 -27.42 -7.60
CA LEU A 95 -1.84 -26.96 -6.64
C LEU A 95 -1.60 -28.01 -5.55
N SER A 96 -0.34 -28.37 -5.33
CA SER A 96 0.06 -29.10 -4.13
C SER A 96 0.03 -28.18 -2.90
N THR A 97 0.08 -28.75 -1.69
CA THR A 97 0.21 -27.96 -0.44
C THR A 97 1.43 -27.03 -0.48
N ARG A 98 2.56 -27.51 -1.03
CA ARG A 98 3.80 -26.72 -1.14
C ARG A 98 3.66 -25.57 -2.15
N ASP A 99 2.85 -25.76 -3.19
CA ASP A 99 2.55 -24.73 -4.16
C ASP A 99 1.64 -23.65 -3.56
N ALA A 100 0.62 -24.06 -2.81
CA ALA A 100 -0.22 -23.12 -2.05
C ALA A 100 0.60 -22.31 -1.04
N GLU A 101 1.56 -22.93 -0.33
CA GLU A 101 2.50 -22.20 0.53
C GLU A 101 3.38 -21.21 -0.26
N LEU A 102 3.75 -21.54 -1.51
CA LEU A 102 4.47 -20.62 -2.38
C LEU A 102 3.57 -19.43 -2.81
N VAL A 103 2.29 -19.66 -3.08
CA VAL A 103 1.29 -18.58 -3.31
C VAL A 103 1.18 -17.69 -2.07
N LEU A 104 1.12 -18.25 -0.87
CA LEU A 104 1.09 -17.47 0.38
C LEU A 104 2.38 -16.69 0.64
N ARG A 105 3.54 -17.13 0.12
CA ARG A 105 4.76 -16.31 0.09
C ARG A 105 4.63 -15.13 -0.88
N GLY A 106 4.02 -15.34 -2.04
CA GLY A 106 3.62 -14.25 -2.95
C GLY A 106 2.70 -13.24 -2.27
N LEU A 107 1.69 -13.71 -1.52
CA LEU A 107 0.79 -12.83 -0.75
C LEU A 107 1.54 -11.97 0.28
N ARG A 108 2.53 -12.54 0.99
CA ARG A 108 3.40 -11.77 1.89
C ARG A 108 4.22 -10.72 1.13
N GLN A 109 4.74 -11.05 -0.05
CA GLN A 109 5.47 -10.09 -0.88
C GLN A 109 4.57 -8.92 -1.31
N PHE A 110 3.32 -9.19 -1.65
CA PHE A 110 2.32 -8.15 -1.94
C PHE A 110 2.06 -7.24 -0.73
N PHE A 111 1.83 -7.81 0.46
CA PHE A 111 1.67 -7.02 1.68
C PHE A 111 2.92 -6.19 2.01
N MET A 112 4.11 -6.76 1.80
CA MET A 112 5.37 -6.03 1.97
C MET A 112 5.49 -4.86 0.99
N ALA A 113 5.09 -5.05 -0.27
CA ALA A 113 5.08 -3.99 -1.28
C ALA A 113 4.15 -2.84 -0.88
N HIS A 114 2.94 -3.15 -0.40
CA HIS A 114 2.03 -2.13 0.13
C HIS A 114 2.67 -1.36 1.29
N LEU A 115 3.17 -2.06 2.32
CA LEU A 115 3.78 -1.41 3.49
C LEU A 115 4.95 -0.51 3.10
N ARG A 116 5.89 -1.02 2.29
CA ARG A 116 7.10 -0.27 1.91
C ARG A 116 6.82 0.89 0.96
N SER A 117 5.71 0.85 0.24
CA SER A 117 5.29 1.98 -0.59
C SER A 117 4.80 3.21 0.18
N GLY A 118 4.81 3.17 1.51
CA GLY A 118 4.15 4.16 2.34
C GLY A 118 2.65 3.92 2.44
N ARG A 119 2.20 2.66 2.27
CA ARG A 119 0.78 2.26 2.27
C ARG A 119 -0.02 2.92 1.14
N ARG A 120 0.65 3.26 0.04
CA ARG A 120 -0.03 3.72 -1.17
C ARG A 120 -0.62 2.53 -1.91
N PHE A 121 -1.55 2.81 -2.82
CA PHE A 121 -2.17 1.79 -3.66
C PHE A 121 -1.12 0.96 -4.40
N VAL A 122 -1.23 -0.37 -4.35
CA VAL A 122 -0.39 -1.30 -5.10
C VAL A 122 -1.30 -2.28 -5.82
N ALA A 123 -1.05 -2.52 -7.10
CA ALA A 123 -1.87 -3.43 -7.90
C ALA A 123 -1.44 -4.88 -7.68
N MET A 124 -2.40 -5.80 -7.62
CA MET A 124 -2.08 -7.24 -7.55
C MET A 124 -1.67 -7.75 -8.94
N PRO A 125 -0.44 -8.26 -9.15
CA PRO A 125 0.04 -8.72 -10.45
C PRO A 125 -0.19 -10.22 -10.71
N SER A 126 -0.86 -10.94 -9.80
CA SER A 126 -1.07 -12.38 -9.91
C SER A 126 -2.48 -12.76 -9.48
N ARG A 127 -3.22 -13.44 -10.36
CA ARG A 127 -4.59 -13.89 -10.09
C ARG A 127 -4.64 -14.98 -9.03
N VAL A 128 -3.69 -15.92 -9.00
CA VAL A 128 -3.68 -16.96 -7.95
C VAL A 128 -3.39 -16.37 -6.56
N VAL A 129 -2.58 -15.30 -6.49
CA VAL A 129 -2.36 -14.56 -5.24
C VAL A 129 -3.54 -13.67 -4.90
N ASP A 130 -4.21 -13.08 -5.90
CA ASP A 130 -5.45 -12.31 -5.70
C ASP A 130 -6.55 -13.16 -5.08
N GLU A 131 -6.71 -14.41 -5.54
CA GLU A 131 -7.63 -15.38 -4.96
C GLU A 131 -7.28 -15.68 -3.49
N ALA A 132 -6.00 -15.91 -3.18
CA ALA A 132 -5.56 -16.12 -1.80
C ALA A 132 -5.91 -14.91 -0.90
N TRP A 133 -5.73 -13.70 -1.44
CA TRP A 133 -6.05 -12.47 -0.73
C TRP A 133 -7.56 -12.31 -0.55
N HIS A 134 -8.34 -12.58 -1.58
CA HIS A 134 -9.81 -12.57 -1.56
C HIS A 134 -10.35 -13.49 -0.46
N GLN A 135 -9.88 -14.74 -0.41
CA GLN A 135 -10.27 -15.70 0.62
C GLN A 135 -9.90 -15.23 2.04
N TYR A 136 -8.80 -14.47 2.18
CA TYR A 136 -8.44 -13.90 3.46
C TYR A 136 -9.40 -12.78 3.89
N ILE A 137 -9.79 -11.90 2.98
CA ILE A 137 -10.71 -10.78 3.25
C ILE A 137 -12.07 -11.27 3.76
N LEU A 138 -12.57 -12.40 3.25
CA LEU A 138 -13.82 -13.01 3.71
C LEU A 138 -13.79 -13.36 5.21
N HIS A 139 -12.61 -13.62 5.78
CA HIS A 139 -12.43 -13.77 7.21
C HIS A 139 -12.21 -12.40 7.90
N THR A 140 -13.24 -11.55 7.84
CA THR A 140 -13.20 -10.10 8.11
C THR A 140 -12.47 -9.71 9.41
N GLN A 141 -12.77 -10.35 10.55
CA GLN A 141 -12.12 -10.02 11.82
C GLN A 141 -10.62 -10.37 11.83
N GLY A 142 -10.26 -11.52 11.25
CA GLY A 142 -8.86 -11.96 11.18
C GLY A 142 -8.05 -11.06 10.24
N TYR A 143 -8.64 -10.71 9.10
CA TYR A 143 -8.05 -9.80 8.13
C TYR A 143 -7.88 -8.39 8.68
N GLN A 144 -8.88 -7.85 9.38
CA GLN A 144 -8.80 -6.54 10.03
C GLN A 144 -7.68 -6.49 11.06
N ARG A 145 -7.57 -7.52 11.92
CA ARG A 145 -6.48 -7.59 12.92
C ARG A 145 -5.10 -7.72 12.28
N TRP A 146 -5.00 -8.42 11.15
CA TRP A 146 -3.77 -8.48 10.37
C TRP A 146 -3.40 -7.13 9.78
N CYS A 147 -4.35 -6.43 9.16
CA CYS A 147 -4.13 -5.12 8.56
C CYS A 147 -3.73 -4.06 9.61
N GLU A 148 -4.36 -4.07 10.79
CA GLU A 148 -3.98 -3.18 11.90
C GLU A 148 -2.53 -3.42 12.35
N ALA A 149 -2.13 -4.68 12.47
CA ALA A 149 -0.76 -5.05 12.83
C ALA A 149 0.25 -4.73 11.71
N ALA A 150 -0.07 -5.07 10.47
CA ALA A 150 0.83 -4.89 9.31
C ALA A 150 0.94 -3.43 8.88
N PHE A 151 -0.18 -2.71 8.82
CA PHE A 151 -0.30 -1.40 8.18
C PHE A 151 -0.80 -0.30 9.11
N GLY A 152 -1.47 -0.64 10.21
CA GLY A 152 -2.09 0.34 11.12
C GLY A 152 -3.39 0.91 10.58
N GLY A 153 -4.03 0.16 9.67
CA GLY A 153 -5.28 0.50 9.00
C GLY A 153 -5.63 -0.57 7.97
N MET A 154 -6.86 -0.52 7.45
CA MET A 154 -7.34 -1.49 6.45
C MET A 154 -6.64 -1.32 5.11
N LEU A 155 -6.18 -2.42 4.53
CA LEU A 155 -5.86 -2.51 3.11
C LEU A 155 -7.12 -2.99 2.37
N HIS A 156 -7.74 -2.08 1.62
CA HIS A 156 -8.93 -2.41 0.84
C HIS A 156 -8.55 -3.13 -0.45
N HIS A 157 -9.36 -4.11 -0.81
CA HIS A 157 -9.19 -4.88 -2.04
C HIS A 157 -9.66 -4.07 -3.24
N THR A 158 -8.89 -4.12 -4.32
CA THR A 158 -9.32 -3.66 -5.65
C THR A 158 -8.95 -4.79 -6.61
N PRO A 159 -9.93 -5.46 -7.25
CA PRO A 159 -9.68 -6.65 -8.04
C PRO A 159 -8.64 -6.42 -9.14
N ALA A 160 -7.79 -7.43 -9.39
CA ALA A 160 -6.77 -7.36 -10.43
C ALA A 160 -7.34 -7.12 -11.84
N GLU A 161 -8.60 -7.51 -12.08
CA GLU A 161 -9.30 -7.36 -13.37
C GLU A 161 -9.66 -5.90 -13.71
N VAL A 162 -9.81 -5.04 -12.70
CA VAL A 162 -10.15 -3.62 -12.86
C VAL A 162 -8.94 -2.80 -13.31
N LEU A 163 -7.74 -3.38 -13.18
CA LEU A 163 -6.48 -2.76 -13.54
C LEU A 163 -6.21 -3.04 -15.02
N GLY A 164 -6.54 -2.05 -15.87
CA GLY A 164 -6.45 -2.17 -17.34
C GLY A 164 -5.12 -2.75 -17.85
N ARG A 165 -5.16 -3.32 -19.06
CA ARG A 165 -4.06 -4.12 -19.65
C ARG A 165 -2.74 -3.36 -19.86
N ASP A 166 -2.76 -2.03 -19.83
CA ASP A 166 -1.56 -1.21 -20.04
C ASP A 166 -0.75 -1.02 -18.75
N ALA A 167 0.20 -1.93 -18.55
CA ALA A 167 1.24 -1.89 -17.52
C ALA A 167 1.96 -0.52 -17.38
N ARG A 168 2.19 0.18 -18.51
CA ARG A 168 2.86 1.49 -18.54
C ARG A 168 2.04 2.62 -17.90
N ARG A 169 0.71 2.50 -17.90
CA ARG A 169 -0.23 3.48 -17.32
C ARG A 169 -0.71 3.11 -15.91
N ASN A 170 -0.20 2.01 -15.35
CA ASN A 170 -0.64 1.50 -14.06
C ASN A 170 0.42 1.72 -12.97
N ASP A 171 0.34 2.87 -12.30
CA ASP A 171 1.25 3.24 -11.21
C ASP A 171 1.22 2.24 -10.04
N GLY A 172 0.06 1.63 -9.79
CA GLY A 172 -0.09 0.57 -8.79
C GLY A 172 0.78 -0.64 -9.14
N LEU A 173 0.81 -1.04 -10.41
CA LEU A 173 1.56 -2.20 -10.89
C LEU A 173 3.07 -1.92 -10.95
N ARG A 174 3.47 -0.71 -11.38
CA ARG A 174 4.87 -0.24 -11.32
C ARG A 174 5.41 -0.25 -9.89
N ARG A 175 4.60 0.18 -8.92
CA ARG A 175 4.96 0.19 -7.50
C ARG A 175 5.06 -1.23 -6.94
N SER A 176 4.14 -2.13 -7.30
CA SER A 176 4.23 -3.55 -6.97
C SER A 176 5.50 -4.17 -7.55
N TRP A 177 5.81 -3.90 -8.81
CA TRP A 177 7.02 -4.36 -9.49
C TRP A 177 8.28 -3.90 -8.74
N TYR A 178 8.40 -2.60 -8.48
CA TYR A 178 9.56 -2.04 -7.80
C TYR A 178 9.80 -2.70 -6.45
N TRP A 179 8.77 -2.76 -5.60
CA TRP A 179 8.95 -3.29 -4.26
C TRP A 179 9.09 -4.80 -4.21
N ALA A 180 8.48 -5.54 -5.14
CA ALA A 180 8.69 -6.97 -5.30
C ALA A 180 10.15 -7.26 -5.70
N CYS A 181 10.68 -6.54 -6.69
CA CYS A 181 12.09 -6.63 -7.09
C CYS A 181 13.03 -6.31 -5.92
N LYS A 182 12.77 -5.21 -5.19
CA LYS A 182 13.58 -4.84 -4.03
C LYS A 182 13.54 -5.86 -2.90
N GLU A 183 12.43 -6.58 -2.70
CA GLU A 183 12.37 -7.65 -1.68
C GLU A 183 13.25 -8.86 -2.05
N GLU A 184 13.45 -9.12 -3.34
CA GLU A 184 14.27 -10.23 -3.83
C GLU A 184 15.67 -9.82 -4.29
N SER A 185 16.08 -8.59 -3.99
CA SER A 185 17.36 -8.00 -4.43
C SER A 185 17.56 -8.04 -5.94
N ILE A 186 16.50 -7.83 -6.70
CA ILE A 186 16.50 -7.69 -8.17
C ILE A 186 16.56 -6.20 -8.51
N ASP A 187 17.35 -5.82 -9.52
CA ASP A 187 17.31 -4.46 -10.06
C ASP A 187 16.00 -4.25 -10.84
N PRO A 188 15.10 -3.36 -10.42
CA PRO A 188 13.83 -3.14 -11.10
C PRO A 188 13.96 -2.56 -12.52
N ARG A 189 15.09 -1.92 -12.85
CA ARG A 189 15.34 -1.34 -14.19
C ARG A 189 15.92 -2.35 -15.17
N LYS A 190 16.79 -3.24 -14.67
CA LYS A 190 17.43 -4.30 -15.45
C LYS A 190 17.24 -5.63 -14.72
N PRO A 191 16.01 -6.16 -14.70
CA PRO A 191 15.69 -7.36 -13.94
C PRO A 191 16.39 -8.58 -14.54
N SER A 192 17.22 -9.28 -13.75
CA SER A 192 17.85 -10.53 -14.18
C SER A 192 16.89 -11.73 -14.17
N ARG A 193 15.77 -11.62 -13.44
CA ARG A 193 14.69 -12.61 -13.34
C ARG A 193 13.40 -11.93 -12.91
N LEU A 194 12.26 -12.62 -13.02
CA LEU A 194 10.99 -12.15 -12.46
C LEU A 194 10.95 -12.33 -10.95
N PRO A 195 10.44 -11.36 -10.18
CA PRO A 195 10.09 -11.59 -8.79
C PRO A 195 8.95 -12.63 -8.68
N LEU A 196 8.95 -13.40 -7.60
CA LEU A 196 8.01 -14.49 -7.32
C LEU A 196 6.56 -14.06 -7.57
N LEU A 197 6.14 -12.94 -6.99
CA LEU A 197 4.78 -12.41 -7.12
C LEU A 197 4.33 -12.23 -8.57
N PHE A 198 5.25 -11.93 -9.51
CA PHE A 198 4.95 -11.81 -10.95
C PHE A 198 5.11 -13.14 -11.71
N ALA A 199 5.82 -14.12 -11.15
CA ALA A 199 6.08 -15.40 -11.81
C ALA A 199 4.99 -16.47 -11.53
N LEU A 200 4.19 -16.30 -10.48
CA LEU A 200 3.30 -17.35 -9.96
C LEU A 200 2.21 -17.79 -10.95
N ASP A 201 1.58 -16.86 -11.65
CA ASP A 201 0.50 -17.18 -12.60
C ASP A 201 0.99 -18.05 -13.76
N ALA A 202 2.12 -17.66 -14.36
CA ALA A 202 2.77 -18.43 -15.42
C ALA A 202 3.28 -19.79 -14.92
N LYS A 203 3.85 -19.83 -13.71
CA LYS A 203 4.38 -21.07 -13.11
C LYS A 203 3.30 -22.13 -12.92
N PHE A 204 2.09 -21.74 -12.55
CA PHE A 204 0.99 -22.66 -12.26
C PHE A 204 -0.06 -22.75 -13.37
N ALA A 205 0.23 -22.19 -14.55
CA ALA A 205 -0.66 -22.17 -15.71
C ALA A 205 -2.09 -21.72 -15.34
N VAL A 206 -2.19 -20.64 -14.56
CA VAL A 206 -3.47 -20.13 -14.06
C VAL A 206 -4.33 -19.65 -15.23
N ALA A 207 -5.56 -20.16 -15.32
CA ALA A 207 -6.49 -19.78 -16.38
C ALA A 207 -6.77 -18.27 -16.36
N GLY A 208 -6.47 -17.60 -17.47
CA GLY A 208 -6.56 -16.14 -17.58
C GLY A 208 -5.60 -15.38 -16.66
N GLY A 209 -4.57 -16.03 -16.12
CA GLY A 209 -3.51 -15.39 -15.33
C GLY A 209 -2.61 -14.49 -16.18
N PHE A 210 -1.80 -13.69 -15.50
CA PHE A 210 -0.88 -12.76 -16.15
C PHE A 210 0.45 -13.43 -16.49
N MET A 211 0.98 -13.18 -17.69
CA MET A 211 2.30 -13.64 -18.10
C MET A 211 3.25 -12.45 -18.21
N TYR A 212 4.36 -12.51 -17.47
CA TYR A 212 5.40 -11.49 -17.51
C TYR A 212 6.71 -12.04 -18.07
N GLN A 213 7.57 -11.19 -18.61
CA GLN A 213 8.93 -11.51 -19.03
C GLN A 213 9.91 -10.49 -18.43
N ALA A 214 11.08 -10.96 -17.96
CA ALA A 214 12.06 -10.11 -17.29
C ALA A 214 12.83 -9.22 -18.29
N ASP A 215 13.42 -9.82 -19.32
CA ASP A 215 14.15 -9.12 -20.38
C ASP A 215 13.32 -9.09 -21.68
N CYS A 216 13.23 -7.91 -22.29
CA CYS A 216 12.36 -7.63 -23.41
C CYS A 216 13.11 -7.43 -24.73
N GLY A 217 14.44 -7.62 -24.76
CA GLY A 217 15.24 -7.59 -25.99
C GLY A 217 14.82 -8.64 -27.04
N SER A 218 14.02 -9.63 -26.66
CA SER A 218 13.41 -10.63 -27.55
C SER A 218 11.95 -10.32 -27.95
N ILE A 219 11.27 -9.38 -27.30
CA ILE A 219 9.81 -9.15 -27.43
C ILE A 219 9.48 -8.06 -28.45
N GLU A 220 10.42 -7.18 -28.85
CA GLU A 220 10.20 -6.26 -29.98
C GLU A 220 9.88 -7.00 -31.30
N ARG A 221 10.18 -8.31 -31.38
CA ARG A 221 9.76 -9.20 -32.48
C ARG A 221 8.43 -9.93 -32.26
N ALA A 222 7.85 -9.88 -31.06
CA ALA A 222 6.70 -10.67 -30.63
C ALA A 222 5.52 -9.80 -30.15
N ALA A 223 5.18 -8.75 -30.91
CA ALA A 223 3.99 -7.90 -30.68
C ALA A 223 2.62 -8.64 -30.77
N GLN A 224 2.61 -9.97 -30.67
CA GLN A 224 1.45 -10.84 -30.80
C GLN A 224 1.17 -11.69 -29.54
N SER A 225 2.03 -11.69 -28.51
CA SER A 225 1.77 -12.44 -27.27
C SER A 225 1.19 -11.53 -26.18
N ASN A 226 0.17 -12.01 -25.46
CA ASN A 226 -0.44 -11.39 -24.26
C ASN A 226 0.53 -11.33 -23.05
N SER A 227 1.82 -11.07 -23.29
CA SER A 227 2.88 -11.06 -22.28
C SER A 227 3.30 -9.63 -21.93
N HIS A 228 3.25 -9.30 -20.65
CA HIS A 228 3.68 -8.00 -20.14
C HIS A 228 5.19 -7.97 -19.92
N CYS A 229 5.83 -6.87 -20.30
CA CYS A 229 7.28 -6.68 -20.16
C CYS A 229 7.64 -6.06 -18.80
N GLY A 230 8.61 -6.65 -18.10
CA GLY A 230 9.09 -6.18 -16.79
C GLY A 230 9.83 -4.83 -16.84
N SER A 231 10.70 -4.62 -17.84
CA SER A 231 11.43 -3.35 -17.98
C SER A 231 10.51 -2.16 -18.31
N HIS A 232 9.36 -2.40 -18.94
CA HIS A 232 8.36 -1.36 -19.21
C HIS A 232 7.76 -0.74 -17.94
N PHE A 233 7.85 -1.43 -16.79
CA PHE A 233 7.51 -0.85 -15.49
C PHE A 233 8.53 0.19 -15.01
N SER A 234 9.63 0.39 -15.73
CA SER A 234 10.70 1.31 -15.36
C SER A 234 10.93 2.45 -16.35
N ASP A 235 10.44 2.32 -17.59
CA ASP A 235 10.75 3.23 -18.72
C ASP A 235 10.12 4.63 -18.62
N GLY A 236 9.10 4.84 -17.78
CA GLY A 236 8.46 6.15 -17.58
C GLY A 236 9.12 7.05 -16.52
N ALA A 237 10.31 6.69 -16.03
CA ALA A 237 10.94 7.33 -14.87
C ALA A 237 12.04 8.32 -15.23
N SER A 238 11.68 9.58 -15.41
CA SER A 238 12.63 10.69 -15.48
C SER A 238 12.93 11.19 -14.06
N GLY A 239 13.74 10.46 -13.30
CA GLY A 239 14.08 10.85 -11.92
C GLY A 239 14.95 9.85 -11.15
N PRO A 240 15.47 10.23 -9.97
CA PRO A 240 16.28 9.35 -9.13
C PRO A 240 15.51 8.06 -8.84
N GLY A 241 16.20 6.93 -8.73
CA GLY A 241 15.62 5.57 -8.67
C GLY A 241 14.82 5.18 -7.44
N ASP A 242 13.96 6.08 -6.98
CA ASP A 242 12.95 5.83 -5.96
C ASP A 242 11.62 5.35 -6.61
N ALA A 243 10.72 4.85 -5.77
CA ALA A 243 9.40 4.40 -6.19
C ALA A 243 8.48 5.54 -6.67
N GLN A 244 8.90 6.81 -6.53
CA GLN A 244 8.15 7.98 -6.99
C GLN A 244 8.56 8.39 -8.41
N GLY A 245 9.84 8.27 -8.77
CA GLY A 245 10.31 8.39 -10.14
C GLY A 245 9.72 7.31 -11.03
N LEU A 246 9.41 6.13 -10.48
CA LEU A 246 8.74 5.02 -11.15
C LEU A 246 7.18 5.15 -11.14
N GLY A 247 6.62 6.32 -11.39
CA GLY A 247 5.16 6.52 -11.49
C GLY A 247 4.60 7.40 -10.38
N GLY A 248 5.08 8.64 -10.37
CA GLY A 248 4.70 9.70 -9.44
C GLY A 248 4.33 10.96 -10.20
N SER A 249 3.28 10.88 -11.02
CA SER A 249 2.43 12.03 -11.24
C SER A 249 1.10 11.71 -10.57
N ASP A 250 0.95 12.13 -9.32
CA ASP A 250 -0.37 12.29 -8.72
C ASP A 250 -1.08 13.38 -9.54
N GLY A 251 -1.76 12.98 -10.63
CA GLY A 251 -2.67 13.85 -11.35
C GLY A 251 -3.98 13.90 -10.57
N PRO A 252 -4.39 15.06 -10.02
CA PRO A 252 -5.77 15.22 -9.61
C PRO A 252 -6.61 15.15 -10.88
N SER A 253 -7.53 14.19 -10.95
CA SER A 253 -8.66 14.30 -11.85
C SER A 253 -9.57 15.42 -11.32
N SER A 254 -9.18 16.66 -11.58
CA SER A 254 -10.06 17.81 -11.55
C SER A 254 -9.63 18.75 -12.68
N SER A 255 -10.29 18.58 -13.82
CA SER A 255 -10.37 19.58 -14.86
C SER A 255 -10.94 20.87 -14.29
N SER A 256 -10.14 21.93 -14.22
CA SER A 256 -10.48 23.27 -14.75
C SER A 256 -9.34 24.26 -14.48
N ASP A 257 -9.09 25.05 -15.50
CA ASP A 257 -7.95 25.93 -15.73
C ASP A 257 -7.94 27.20 -14.86
N GLY A 258 -6.75 27.81 -14.75
CA GLY A 258 -6.63 29.28 -14.79
C GLY A 258 -6.16 30.03 -13.53
N HIS A 259 -4.83 30.19 -13.40
CA HIS A 259 -4.03 31.34 -12.92
C HIS A 259 -4.70 32.43 -12.03
N GLY A 260 -4.26 32.61 -10.77
CA GLY A 260 -3.28 33.65 -10.31
C GLY A 260 -4.00 34.94 -9.84
N SER A 261 -3.76 35.61 -8.70
CA SER A 261 -2.63 35.75 -7.79
C SER A 261 -3.09 36.39 -6.44
N SER A 262 -2.33 36.11 -5.38
CA SER A 262 -1.91 36.91 -4.20
C SER A 262 -2.76 38.04 -3.55
N HIS A 263 -2.63 38.09 -2.20
CA HIS A 263 -2.99 39.13 -1.21
C HIS A 263 -4.46 39.10 -0.72
N GLY A 264 -4.84 39.19 0.54
CA GLY A 264 -4.19 39.64 1.78
C GLY A 264 -5.14 40.62 2.48
N GLY A 265 -5.59 40.34 3.71
CA GLY A 265 -6.18 41.33 4.62
C GLY A 265 -7.72 41.49 4.65
N SER A 266 -8.31 41.04 5.76
CA SER A 266 -9.13 41.81 6.72
C SER A 266 -10.30 42.72 6.27
N ASP A 267 -11.43 42.51 6.98
CA ASP A 267 -12.38 43.49 7.52
C ASP A 267 -13.72 43.81 6.80
N SER A 268 -14.79 43.47 7.56
CA SER A 268 -16.01 44.24 7.87
C SER A 268 -17.00 44.74 6.81
N SER A 269 -18.27 44.42 7.13
CA SER A 269 -19.47 45.28 7.12
C SER A 269 -20.23 45.59 5.82
N SER A 270 -21.54 45.29 5.92
CA SER A 270 -22.71 46.08 5.48
C SER A 270 -22.88 46.44 4.00
N GLY A 271 -24.09 46.23 3.49
CA GLY A 271 -24.56 46.94 2.30
C GLY A 271 -25.67 46.23 1.57
N SER A 272 -26.86 46.80 1.66
CA SER A 272 -28.14 46.35 1.15
C SER A 272 -28.32 46.43 -0.37
N ASP A 273 -29.48 45.90 -0.80
CA ASP A 273 -30.44 46.50 -1.75
C ASP A 273 -30.62 45.88 -3.16
N GLY A 274 -31.92 45.66 -3.44
CA GLY A 274 -32.55 45.73 -4.77
C GLY A 274 -32.53 44.42 -5.57
N GLY A 275 -33.64 43.84 -6.04
CA GLY A 275 -35.00 44.36 -6.21
C GLY A 275 -35.56 43.89 -7.57
N GLY A 276 -36.67 43.15 -7.52
CA GLY A 276 -37.65 42.93 -8.60
C GLY A 276 -37.25 42.06 -9.81
N CYS A 277 -38.16 41.60 -10.67
CA CYS A 277 -39.61 41.40 -10.65
C CYS A 277 -39.96 40.74 -12.01
N GLY A 278 -40.91 39.79 -12.02
CA GLY A 278 -41.68 39.38 -13.22
C GLY A 278 -40.97 38.43 -14.21
N GLY A 279 -41.65 37.50 -14.87
CA GLY A 279 -43.07 37.17 -14.95
C GLY A 279 -43.30 36.26 -16.18
N GLY A 280 -44.36 35.42 -16.12
CA GLY A 280 -44.99 34.71 -17.26
C GLY A 280 -44.15 33.58 -17.89
N GLY A 281 -44.67 32.43 -18.30
CA GLY A 281 -46.04 32.00 -18.56
C GLY A 281 -46.06 31.13 -19.83
N CYS A 282 -46.83 30.03 -19.78
CA CYS A 282 -47.54 29.37 -20.89
C CYS A 282 -46.83 28.34 -21.81
N GLY A 283 -47.45 27.15 -21.88
CA GLY A 283 -47.65 26.31 -23.08
C GLY A 283 -46.60 25.22 -23.32
N GLY A 284 -46.90 23.93 -23.55
CA GLY A 284 -48.14 23.24 -23.91
C GLY A 284 -47.90 22.34 -25.15
N GLY A 285 -48.26 21.05 -25.06
CA GLY A 285 -48.36 20.07 -26.17
C GLY A 285 -47.05 19.31 -26.49
N GLY A 286 -46.99 18.00 -26.72
CA GLY A 286 -48.02 16.99 -27.04
C GLY A 286 -47.82 16.48 -28.48
N GLY A 287 -47.57 15.16 -28.64
CA GLY A 287 -47.46 14.43 -29.92
C GLY A 287 -46.02 14.27 -30.41
N ASP A 288 -45.47 13.10 -30.74
CA ASP A 288 -46.06 11.79 -31.07
C ASP A 288 -45.17 10.64 -30.54
#